data_AF-A0A7W2AT01-F1
#
_entry.id   AF-A0A7W2AT01-F1
#
_cell.length_a   1.000
_cell.length_b   1.000
_cell.length_c   1.000
_cell.angle_alpha   90.00
_cell.angle_beta   90.00
_cell.angle_gamma   90.00
#
_symmetry.space_group_name_H-M   'P 1'
#
loop_
_entity.id
_entity.type
_entity.pdbx_description
1 polymer ?
#
loop_
_entity_poly.entity_id
_entity_poly.type
_entity_poly.pdbx_seq_one_letter_code
_entity_poly.pdbx_strand_id
1 'polypeptide(L)'
;MEALLNNVDLLILSAFFLCLIVTLIVTKANKGKKDPHPVVGHMTSTPLLLTILTALLFLTWLTVGVSYIDMGDLNIVVAMGVATIKATLVGLYFMHLRWDRPFNAIILVGSLLFLGIFLGFALLDTGEYQENMYTDSAILESQGLKD
;
A
#
# COMPACT_ATOMS: atom_id res chain seq x y z
N MET A 1 10.08 -2.50 -32.14
CA MET A 1 9.61 -2.87 -30.78
C MET A 1 10.77 -3.21 -29.84
N GLU A 2 11.85 -3.85 -30.30
CA GLU A 2 13.02 -4.16 -29.45
C GLU A 2 13.82 -2.95 -28.94
N ALA A 3 13.86 -1.85 -29.70
CA ALA A 3 14.51 -0.61 -29.26
C ALA A 3 13.81 0.04 -28.04
N LEU A 4 12.53 -0.27 -27.82
CA LEU A 4 11.78 0.25 -26.67
C LEU A 4 12.10 -0.59 -25.44
N LEU A 5 12.23 -1.92 -25.59
CA LEU A 5 12.60 -2.85 -24.51
C LEU A 5 13.99 -2.54 -23.94
N ASN A 6 14.98 -2.25 -24.78
CA ASN A 6 16.33 -1.92 -24.32
C ASN A 6 16.41 -0.62 -23.51
N ASN A 7 15.49 0.34 -23.73
CA ASN A 7 15.47 1.59 -22.99
C ASN A 7 14.73 1.44 -21.65
N VAL A 8 13.67 0.59 -21.57
CA VAL A 8 13.03 0.24 -20.29
C VAL A 8 13.94 -0.63 -19.42
N ASP A 9 14.68 -1.58 -19.99
CA ASP A 9 15.68 -2.36 -19.23
C ASP A 9 16.78 -1.46 -18.64
N LEU A 10 17.26 -0.46 -19.40
CA LEU A 10 18.25 0.51 -18.93
C LEU A 10 17.66 1.47 -17.87
N LEU A 11 16.39 1.86 -18.00
CA LEU A 11 15.65 2.69 -17.04
C LEU A 11 15.35 1.92 -15.75
N ILE A 12 15.07 0.62 -15.84
CA ILE A 12 14.85 -0.27 -14.69
C ILE A 12 16.17 -0.57 -13.97
N LEU A 13 17.25 -0.85 -14.71
CA LEU A 13 18.58 -1.10 -14.13
C LEU A 13 19.10 0.16 -13.40
N SER A 14 18.87 1.35 -13.97
CA SER A 14 19.22 2.62 -13.32
C SER A 14 18.30 2.95 -12.15
N ALA A 15 17.00 2.61 -12.19
CA ALA A 15 16.12 2.70 -11.03
C ALA A 15 16.59 1.76 -9.89
N PHE A 16 17.07 0.56 -10.22
CA PHE A 16 17.69 -0.39 -9.28
C PHE A 16 18.98 0.14 -8.68
N PHE A 17 19.83 0.72 -9.51
CA PHE A 17 21.06 1.36 -9.05
C PHE A 17 20.77 2.60 -8.19
N LEU A 18 19.78 3.40 -8.55
CA LEU A 18 19.37 4.61 -7.83
C LEU A 18 18.69 4.25 -6.51
N CYS A 19 17.86 3.20 -6.46
CA CYS A 19 17.30 2.69 -5.21
C CYS A 19 18.37 2.07 -4.33
N LEU A 20 19.29 1.28 -4.86
CA LEU A 20 20.42 0.73 -4.11
C LEU A 20 21.32 1.84 -3.55
N ILE A 21 21.56 2.90 -4.33
CA ILE A 21 22.25 4.12 -3.87
C ILE A 21 21.45 4.81 -2.76
N VAL A 22 20.13 4.98 -2.91
CA VAL A 22 19.27 5.59 -1.89
C VAL A 22 19.25 4.75 -0.62
N THR A 23 19.16 3.42 -0.72
CA THR A 23 19.23 2.49 0.41
C THR A 23 20.59 2.57 1.10
N LEU A 24 21.70 2.58 0.35
CA LEU A 24 23.04 2.75 0.94
C LEU A 24 23.23 4.13 1.57
N ILE A 25 22.72 5.21 0.98
CA ILE A 25 22.75 6.56 1.55
C ILE A 25 21.98 6.60 2.87
N VAL A 26 20.78 6.01 2.90
CA VAL A 26 19.94 5.91 4.11
C VAL A 26 20.64 5.09 5.20
N THR A 27 21.21 3.93 4.84
CA THR A 27 21.92 3.07 5.81
C THR A 27 23.18 3.75 6.34
N LYS A 28 23.92 4.50 5.50
CA LYS A 28 25.15 5.19 5.90
C LYS A 28 24.88 6.47 6.70
N ALA A 29 23.79 7.18 6.39
CA ALA A 29 23.33 8.34 7.16
C ALA A 29 22.88 7.96 8.57
N ASN A 30 22.51 6.69 8.80
CA ASN A 30 22.16 6.13 10.10
C ASN A 30 23.37 5.76 10.99
N LYS A 31 24.57 6.26 10.68
CA LYS A 31 25.73 6.16 11.60
C LYS A 31 25.58 7.26 12.65
N GLY A 32 24.85 6.91 13.71
CA GLY A 32 24.39 7.82 14.76
C GLY A 32 25.45 8.78 15.29
N LYS A 33 25.09 10.06 15.34
CA LYS A 33 25.72 11.01 16.25
C LYS A 33 25.25 10.66 17.67
N LYS A 34 26.16 10.17 18.50
CA LYS A 34 25.96 10.07 19.95
C LYS A 34 26.09 11.49 20.50
N ASP A 35 24.96 12.16 20.69
CA ASP A 35 24.94 13.46 21.34
C ASP A 35 24.60 13.25 22.83
N PRO A 36 25.48 13.64 23.77
CA PRO A 36 25.17 13.68 25.20
C PRO A 36 23.97 14.61 25.46
N HIS A 37 23.01 14.10 26.23
CA HIS A 37 21.70 14.67 26.56
C HIS A 37 21.67 16.17 26.92
N PRO A 38 20.55 16.85 26.59
CA PRO A 38 19.92 17.78 27.52
C PRO A 38 18.49 17.36 27.93
N VAL A 39 18.20 17.70 29.18
CA VAL A 39 17.03 17.38 29.99
C VAL A 39 15.89 18.35 29.67
N VAL A 40 15.06 18.08 28.64
CA VAL A 40 13.63 18.46 28.56
C VAL A 40 13.02 18.04 27.19
N GLY A 41 12.04 17.13 27.23
CA GLY A 41 10.96 16.97 26.25
C GLY A 41 11.29 16.74 24.77
N HIS A 42 11.67 15.52 24.37
CA HIS A 42 11.67 15.11 22.95
C HIS A 42 10.64 14.01 22.71
N MET A 43 9.46 14.42 22.26
CA MET A 43 8.35 13.52 21.89
C MET A 43 8.70 12.89 20.54
N THR A 44 9.11 11.62 20.59
CA THR A 44 9.58 10.77 19.48
C THR A 44 10.93 11.19 18.88
N SER A 45 11.91 10.28 18.91
CA SER A 45 13.19 10.49 18.26
C SER A 45 12.97 10.56 16.75
N THR A 46 13.22 11.72 16.14
CA THR A 46 13.25 11.95 14.68
C THR A 46 13.99 10.85 13.89
N PRO A 47 15.10 10.22 14.36
CA PRO A 47 15.72 9.11 13.61
C PRO A 47 14.83 7.86 13.48
N LEU A 48 13.93 7.59 14.43
CA LEU A 48 13.04 6.43 14.38
C LEU A 48 12.03 6.57 13.23
N LEU A 49 11.34 7.72 13.17
CA LEU A 49 10.40 8.05 12.08
C LEU A 49 11.07 7.97 10.71
N LEU A 50 12.31 8.49 10.60
CA LEU A 50 13.09 8.45 9.36
C LEU A 50 13.47 7.02 8.95
N THR A 51 13.77 6.16 9.92
CA THR A 51 14.08 4.74 9.69
C THR A 51 12.86 3.98 9.17
N ILE A 52 11.67 4.28 9.68
CA ILE A 52 10.44 3.60 9.24
C ILE A 52 9.98 4.14 7.89
N LEU A 53 10.12 5.45 7.64
CA LEU A 53 9.87 6.06 6.33
C LEU A 53 10.67 5.37 5.23
N THR A 54 11.93 5.07 5.50
CA THR A 54 12.82 4.43 4.54
C THR A 54 12.51 2.94 4.36
N ALA A 55 12.11 2.23 5.42
CA ALA A 55 11.56 0.87 5.31
C ALA A 55 10.26 0.83 4.46
N LEU A 56 9.38 1.82 4.60
CA LEU A 56 8.14 1.95 3.80
C LEU A 56 8.42 2.22 2.31
N LEU A 57 9.41 3.07 2.02
CA LEU A 57 9.87 3.30 0.65
C LEU A 57 10.45 2.03 0.04
N PHE A 58 11.26 1.28 0.80
CA PHE A 58 11.81 0.00 0.37
C PHE A 58 10.71 -1.01 0.03
N LEU A 59 9.69 -1.17 0.88
CA LEU A 59 8.55 -2.05 0.60
C LEU A 59 7.78 -1.65 -0.67
N THR A 60 7.63 -0.34 -0.92
CA THR A 60 6.98 0.16 -2.14
C THR A 60 7.82 -0.16 -3.38
N TRP A 61 9.13 -0.08 -3.25
CA TRP A 61 10.05 -0.41 -4.33
C TRP A 61 10.04 -1.91 -4.65
N LEU A 62 9.95 -2.74 -3.61
CA LEU A 62 9.76 -4.18 -3.73
C LEU A 62 8.44 -4.52 -4.46
N THR A 63 7.33 -3.81 -4.20
CA THR A 63 6.08 -4.03 -4.95
C THR A 63 6.19 -3.68 -6.43
N VAL A 64 6.94 -2.63 -6.76
CA VAL A 64 7.19 -2.26 -8.16
C VAL A 64 8.04 -3.33 -8.84
N GLY A 65 9.07 -3.86 -8.17
CA GLY A 65 9.88 -4.98 -8.68
C GLY A 65 9.08 -6.26 -8.91
N VAL A 66 8.20 -6.63 -7.96
CA VAL A 66 7.31 -7.79 -8.10
C VAL A 66 6.34 -7.61 -9.27
N SER A 67 5.84 -6.39 -9.49
CA SER A 67 4.91 -6.11 -10.59
C SER A 67 5.49 -6.33 -11.99
N TYR A 68 6.82 -6.45 -12.15
CA TYR A 68 7.47 -6.76 -13.43
C TYR A 68 7.72 -8.25 -13.63
N ILE A 69 7.61 -9.06 -12.57
CA ILE A 69 7.70 -10.52 -12.67
C ILE A 69 6.26 -11.03 -12.80
N ASP A 70 5.86 -11.30 -14.04
CA ASP A 70 4.52 -11.79 -14.34
C ASP A 70 4.39 -13.26 -13.90
N MET A 71 4.07 -13.46 -12.62
CA MET A 71 3.78 -14.78 -12.02
C MET A 71 2.29 -15.15 -12.11
N GLY A 72 1.52 -14.47 -12.97
CA GLY A 72 0.07 -14.67 -13.10
C GLY A 72 -0.69 -14.31 -11.81
N ASP A 73 -1.62 -15.17 -11.39
CA ASP A 73 -2.50 -14.95 -10.23
C ASP A 73 -1.76 -14.72 -8.90
N LEU A 74 -0.52 -15.22 -8.77
CA LEU A 74 0.28 -15.02 -7.55
C LEU A 74 0.68 -13.55 -7.34
N ASN A 75 0.69 -12.72 -8.38
CA ASN A 75 1.03 -11.30 -8.27
C ASN A 75 0.04 -10.55 -7.36
N ILE A 76 -1.26 -10.86 -7.45
CA ILE A 76 -2.30 -10.25 -6.61
C ILE A 76 -2.09 -10.60 -5.14
N VAL A 77 -1.78 -11.86 -4.84
CA VAL A 77 -1.56 -12.33 -3.46
C VAL A 77 -0.35 -11.63 -2.85
N VAL A 78 0.75 -11.52 -3.61
CA VAL A 78 1.95 -10.82 -3.15
C VAL A 78 1.69 -9.32 -2.99
N ALA A 79 0.99 -8.68 -3.94
CA ALA A 79 0.63 -7.26 -3.87
C ALA A 79 -0.22 -6.95 -2.63
N MET A 80 -1.23 -7.78 -2.33
CA MET A 80 -2.05 -7.66 -1.13
C MET A 80 -1.27 -7.91 0.17
N GLY A 81 -0.37 -8.90 0.17
CA GLY A 81 0.51 -9.17 1.31
C GLY A 81 1.39 -7.97 1.64
N VAL A 82 2.07 -7.40 0.64
CA VAL A 82 2.95 -6.25 0.86
C VAL A 82 2.16 -4.99 1.22
N ALA A 83 1.00 -4.77 0.60
CA ALA A 83 0.11 -3.67 0.97
C ALA A 83 -0.32 -3.74 2.45
N THR A 84 -0.62 -4.95 2.94
CA THR A 84 -1.00 -5.16 4.35
C THR A 84 0.16 -4.84 5.28
N ILE A 85 1.36 -5.35 4.99
CA ILE A 85 2.57 -5.07 5.82
C ILE A 85 2.86 -3.57 5.87
N LYS A 86 2.78 -2.87 4.72
CA LYS A 86 2.95 -1.42 4.64
C LYS A 86 1.92 -0.70 5.51
N ALA A 87 0.64 -1.07 5.42
CA ALA A 87 -0.43 -0.49 6.22
C ALA A 87 -0.19 -0.70 7.73
N THR A 88 0.24 -1.89 8.15
CA THR A 88 0.57 -2.18 9.56
C THR A 88 1.74 -1.31 10.06
N LEU A 89 2.80 -1.15 9.26
CA LEU A 89 3.95 -0.31 9.64
C LEU A 89 3.56 1.17 9.78
N VAL A 90 2.74 1.70 8.86
CA VAL A 90 2.21 3.08 8.97
C VAL A 90 1.35 3.23 10.21
N GLY A 91 0.43 2.30 10.46
CA GLY A 91 -0.45 2.32 11.63
C GLY A 91 0.32 2.32 12.94
N LEU A 92 1.24 1.37 13.14
CA LEU A 92 1.96 1.24 14.42
C LEU A 92 2.84 2.46 14.75
N TYR A 93 3.48 3.05 13.75
CA TYR A 93 4.55 4.01 13.96
C TYR A 93 4.20 5.45 13.59
N PHE A 94 3.58 5.70 12.43
CA PHE A 94 3.23 7.05 11.98
C PHE A 94 1.96 7.56 12.65
N MET A 95 1.01 6.68 12.95
CA MET A 95 -0.18 7.04 13.75
C MET A 95 0.08 6.93 15.26
N HIS A 96 1.34 6.76 15.67
CA HIS A 96 1.80 6.70 17.06
C HIS A 96 1.15 5.56 17.88
N LEU A 97 0.50 4.56 17.28
CA LEU A 97 -0.21 3.49 17.99
C LEU A 97 0.65 2.74 19.03
N ARG A 98 1.96 2.60 18.76
CA ARG A 98 2.89 1.89 19.64
C ARG A 98 3.22 2.66 20.93
N TRP A 99 3.14 3.99 20.91
CA TRP A 99 3.54 4.89 22.00
C TRP A 99 2.39 5.75 22.55
N ASP A 100 1.28 5.87 21.83
CA ASP A 100 0.09 6.60 22.26
C ASP A 100 -0.87 5.73 23.09
N ARG A 101 -1.91 6.39 23.61
CA ARG A 101 -3.02 5.72 24.32
C ARG A 101 -3.67 4.66 23.42
N PRO A 102 -4.12 3.52 23.98
CA PRO A 102 -4.78 2.44 23.22
C PRO A 102 -6.08 2.89 22.53
N PHE A 103 -6.57 4.09 22.83
CA PHE A 103 -7.72 4.72 22.20
C PHE A 103 -7.59 4.85 20.67
N ASN A 104 -6.41 5.23 20.15
CA ASN A 104 -6.19 5.34 18.70
C ASN A 104 -6.27 3.97 18.01
N ALA A 105 -5.83 2.89 18.69
CA ALA A 105 -5.94 1.54 18.16
C ALA A 105 -7.40 1.09 18.05
N ILE A 106 -8.22 1.40 19.05
CA ILE A 106 -9.66 1.06 19.05
C ILE A 106 -10.38 1.80 17.93
N ILE A 107 -10.10 3.10 17.74
CA ILE A 107 -10.70 3.89 16.65
C ILE A 107 -10.28 3.34 15.29
N LEU A 108 -9.01 2.99 15.10
CA LEU A 108 -8.50 2.44 13.85
C LEU A 108 -9.12 1.07 13.53
N VAL A 109 -9.23 0.18 14.52
CA VAL A 109 -9.91 -1.12 14.32
C VAL A 109 -11.39 -0.91 14.06
N GLY A 110 -12.04 0.01 14.78
CA GLY A 110 -13.44 0.36 14.58
C GLY A 110 -13.72 0.92 13.19
N SER A 111 -12.85 1.81 12.67
CA SER A 111 -12.98 2.35 11.33
C SER A 111 -12.71 1.31 10.25
N LEU A 112 -11.75 0.39 10.46
CA LEU A 112 -11.49 -0.72 9.54
C LEU A 112 -12.66 -1.71 9.49
N LEU A 113 -13.27 -2.00 10.64
CA LEU A 113 -14.47 -2.84 10.72
C LEU A 113 -15.64 -2.21 9.98
N PHE A 114 -15.89 -0.92 10.22
CA PHE A 114 -16.96 -0.19 9.57
C PHE A 114 -16.73 -0.07 8.05
N LEU A 115 -15.48 0.17 7.63
CA LEU A 115 -15.07 0.16 6.23
C LEU A 115 -15.31 -1.22 5.60
N GLY A 116 -14.93 -2.30 6.28
CA GLY A 116 -15.14 -3.67 5.80
C GLY A 116 -16.63 -4.01 5.62
N ILE A 117 -17.47 -3.63 6.57
CA ILE A 117 -18.93 -3.79 6.48
C ILE A 117 -19.48 -2.94 5.32
N PHE A 118 -19.05 -1.69 5.19
CA PHE A 118 -19.47 -0.81 4.11
C PHE A 118 -19.10 -1.35 2.72
N LEU A 119 -17.86 -1.80 2.54
CA LEU A 119 -17.41 -2.44 1.30
C LEU A 119 -18.20 -3.72 1.02
N GLY A 120 -18.46 -4.54 2.04
CA GLY A 120 -19.28 -5.74 1.91
C GLY A 120 -20.68 -5.41 1.40
N PHE A 121 -21.36 -4.45 2.03
CA PHE A 121 -22.67 -3.99 1.57
C PHE A 121 -22.63 -3.40 0.16
N ALA A 122 -21.65 -2.56 -0.16
CA ALA A 122 -21.53 -1.95 -1.48
C ALA A 122 -21.33 -2.99 -2.60
N LEU A 123 -20.57 -4.05 -2.32
CA LEU A 123 -20.37 -5.15 -3.27
C LEU A 123 -21.63 -6.00 -3.44
N LEU A 124 -22.35 -6.29 -2.36
CA LEU A 124 -23.63 -7.00 -2.43
C LEU A 124 -24.68 -6.21 -3.22
N ASP A 125 -24.76 -4.91 -2.94
CA ASP A 125 -25.65 -3.97 -3.63
C ASP A 125 -25.37 -3.93 -5.14
N THR A 126 -24.10 -3.75 -5.52
CA THR A 126 -23.68 -3.76 -6.93
C THR A 126 -24.02 -5.09 -7.62
N GLY A 127 -23.81 -6.23 -6.95
CA GLY A 127 -24.10 -7.55 -7.50
C GLY A 127 -25.58 -7.73 -7.85
N GLU A 128 -26.46 -7.32 -6.95
CA GLU A 128 -27.92 -7.39 -7.13
C GLU A 128 -28.41 -6.46 -8.26
N TYR A 129 -27.89 -5.23 -8.32
CA TYR A 129 -28.27 -4.28 -9.37
C TYR A 129 -27.87 -4.75 -10.78
N GLN A 130 -26.74 -5.45 -10.94
CA GLN A 130 -26.31 -5.94 -12.26
C GLN A 130 -27.21 -7.06 -12.80
N GLU A 131 -27.73 -7.94 -11.96
CA GLU A 131 -28.62 -9.04 -12.38
C GLU A 131 -29.97 -8.52 -12.85
N ASN A 132 -30.53 -7.55 -12.13
CA ASN A 132 -31.82 -6.93 -12.48
C ASN A 132 -31.78 -6.20 -13.83
N MET A 133 -30.66 -5.59 -14.22
CA MET A 133 -30.49 -4.93 -15.52
C MET A 133 -30.42 -5.91 -16.70
N TYR A 134 -29.83 -7.10 -16.50
CA TYR A 134 -29.76 -8.15 -17.53
C TYR A 134 -31.10 -8.86 -17.70
N THR A 135 -31.80 -9.12 -16.60
CA THR A 135 -33.14 -9.71 -16.62
C THR A 135 -34.15 -8.79 -17.28
N ASP A 136 -34.18 -7.49 -16.92
CA ASP A 136 -35.17 -6.56 -17.45
C ASP A 136 -34.96 -6.30 -18.95
N SER A 137 -33.71 -6.10 -19.40
CA SER A 137 -33.40 -5.95 -20.83
C SER A 137 -33.74 -7.18 -21.67
N ALA A 138 -33.50 -8.39 -21.17
CA ALA A 138 -33.90 -9.63 -21.85
C ALA A 138 -35.42 -9.80 -21.92
N ILE A 139 -36.14 -9.36 -20.88
CA ILE A 139 -37.61 -9.35 -20.86
C ILE A 139 -38.15 -8.31 -21.87
N LEU A 140 -37.61 -7.09 -21.91
CA LEU A 140 -38.03 -6.06 -22.87
C LEU A 140 -37.81 -6.47 -24.33
N GLU A 141 -36.70 -7.16 -24.62
CA GLU A 141 -36.42 -7.71 -25.95
C GLU A 141 -37.38 -8.84 -26.33
N SER A 142 -37.78 -9.68 -25.36
CA SER A 142 -38.80 -10.72 -25.58
C SER A 142 -40.22 -10.18 -25.77
N GLN A 143 -40.52 -8.99 -25.24
CA GLN A 143 -41.83 -8.33 -25.32
C GLN A 143 -41.99 -7.46 -26.58
N GLY A 144 -40.96 -7.38 -27.44
CA GLY A 144 -41.02 -6.59 -28.68
C GLY A 144 -41.10 -5.07 -28.47
N LEU A 145 -40.86 -4.58 -27.26
CA LEU A 145 -40.83 -3.16 -26.91
C LEU A 145 -39.41 -2.62 -27.14
N LYS A 146 -39.06 -2.40 -28.41
CA LYS A 146 -37.91 -1.58 -28.80
C LYS A 146 -38.46 -0.49 -29.71
N ASP A 147 -38.73 0.66 -29.11
CA ASP A 147 -38.98 1.94 -29.78
C ASP A 147 -37.67 2.73 -29.80
#